data_AF-A0A933T0A4-F1
#
_entry.id   AF-A0A933T0A4-F1
#
_cell.length_a   1.000
_cell.length_b   1.000
_cell.length_c   1.000
_cell.angle_alpha   90.00
_cell.angle_beta   90.00
_cell.angle_gamma   90.00
#
_symmetry.space_group_name_H-M   'P 1'
#
loop_
_entity.id
_entity.type
_entity.pdbx_description
1 polymer ?
#
loop_
_entity_poly.entity_id
_entity_poly.type
_entity_poly.pdbx_seq_one_letter_code
_entity_poly.pdbx_strand_id
1 'polypeptide(L)'
;MHQVVGGKIKVLVVDDEKLIRWSLTKGLEGAGYAVDTAVDGEDAVQLMASSKYDIVVTDLKMPGLSGIDLLKKIKECEHNLPVIFLSAYLSKEVIDDAIHYGAFSCVSKPFQMDNILHIIRDALEFRSHQGPCANG
;
A
#
# COMPACT_ATOMS: atom_id res chain seq x y z
N MET A 1 21.39 -21.27 13.05
CA MET A 1 20.74 -19.95 13.21
C MET A 1 19.36 -20.08 12.61
N HIS A 2 18.31 -19.91 13.43
CA HIS A 2 16.93 -20.22 13.06
C HIS A 2 16.43 -19.26 11.97
N GLN A 3 16.11 -19.79 10.79
CA GLN A 3 15.34 -19.06 9.80
C GLN A 3 13.87 -19.36 10.07
N VAL A 4 13.16 -18.37 10.61
CA VAL A 4 11.71 -18.40 10.69
C VAL A 4 11.19 -18.43 9.26
N VAL A 5 10.47 -19.50 8.89
CA VAL A 5 9.74 -19.58 7.62
C VAL A 5 8.49 -18.70 7.75
N GLY A 6 8.69 -17.40 7.62
CA GLY A 6 7.64 -16.42 7.34
C GLY A 6 7.82 -15.96 5.90
N GLY A 7 6.79 -16.03 5.08
CA GLY A 7 6.85 -15.58 3.68
C GLY A 7 7.36 -14.14 3.59
N LYS A 8 8.07 -13.79 2.51
CA LYS A 8 8.45 -12.40 2.28
C LYS A 8 7.19 -11.55 2.20
N ILE A 9 7.13 -10.50 3.03
CA ILE A 9 6.07 -9.50 2.99
C ILE A 9 5.98 -8.93 1.58
N LYS A 10 4.78 -8.98 0.99
CA LYS A 10 4.54 -8.60 -0.39
C LYS A 10 3.83 -7.24 -0.48
N VAL A 11 4.48 -6.28 -1.12
CA VAL A 11 4.01 -4.91 -1.31
C VAL A 11 3.52 -4.75 -2.75
N LEU A 12 2.32 -4.18 -2.93
CA LEU A 12 1.86 -3.73 -4.24
C LEU A 12 2.08 -2.23 -4.37
N VAL A 13 2.84 -1.79 -5.36
CA VAL A 13 3.08 -0.36 -5.66
C VAL A 13 2.30 0.04 -6.91
N VAL A 14 1.40 1.01 -6.80
CA VAL A 14 0.53 1.47 -7.89
C VAL A 14 0.80 2.95 -8.17
N ASP A 15 1.38 3.26 -9.33
CA ASP A 15 1.70 4.63 -9.72
C ASP A 15 1.92 4.68 -11.25
N ASP A 16 1.36 5.65 -11.95
CA ASP A 16 1.52 5.74 -13.42
C ASP A 16 2.94 6.17 -13.81
N GLU A 17 3.65 6.87 -12.92
CA GLU A 17 5.01 7.32 -13.12
C GLU A 17 6.01 6.17 -12.96
N LYS A 18 6.59 5.71 -14.08
CA LYS A 18 7.61 4.64 -14.11
C LYS A 18 8.79 4.91 -13.17
N LEU A 19 9.23 6.16 -13.04
CA LEU A 19 10.37 6.52 -12.19
C LEU A 19 10.05 6.34 -10.70
N ILE A 20 8.83 6.70 -10.28
CA ILE A 20 8.38 6.53 -8.90
C ILE A 20 8.26 5.05 -8.57
N ARG A 21 7.61 4.26 -9.44
CA ARG A 21 7.54 2.80 -9.27
C ARG A 21 8.90 2.16 -9.15
N TRP A 22 9.84 2.50 -10.04
CA TRP A 22 11.20 1.96 -10.00
C TRP A 22 11.92 2.32 -8.71
N SER A 23 11.82 3.58 -8.26
CA SER A 23 12.47 4.07 -7.04
C SER A 23 11.92 3.38 -5.79
N LEU A 24 10.59 3.28 -5.68
CA LEU A 24 9.91 2.56 -4.59
C LEU A 24 10.30 1.09 -4.58
N THR A 25 10.23 0.44 -5.74
CA THR A 25 10.61 -0.98 -5.89
C THR A 25 12.02 -1.22 -5.38
N LYS A 26 13.01 -0.42 -5.83
CA LYS A 26 14.40 -0.62 -5.42
C LYS A 26 14.63 -0.41 -3.93
N GLY A 27 14.00 0.59 -3.32
CA GLY A 27 14.12 0.84 -1.88
C GLY A 27 13.45 -0.26 -1.05
N LEU A 28 12.27 -0.73 -1.46
CA LEU A 28 11.53 -1.79 -0.78
C LEU A 28 12.21 -3.15 -0.94
N GLU A 29 12.66 -3.51 -2.14
CA GLU A 29 13.45 -4.72 -2.37
C GLU A 29 14.75 -4.71 -1.54
N GLY A 30 15.42 -3.56 -1.47
CA GLY A 30 16.63 -3.36 -0.65
C GLY A 30 16.38 -3.55 0.85
N ALA A 31 15.15 -3.30 1.32
CA ALA A 31 14.72 -3.55 2.69
C ALA A 31 14.20 -4.99 2.93
N GLY A 32 14.20 -5.85 1.91
CA GLY A 32 13.84 -7.27 2.00
C GLY A 32 12.38 -7.61 1.66
N TYR A 33 11.61 -6.65 1.17
CA TYR A 33 10.22 -6.86 0.72
C TYR A 33 10.17 -7.50 -0.67
N ALA A 34 9.12 -8.28 -0.95
CA ALA A 34 8.74 -8.65 -2.30
C ALA A 34 7.83 -7.55 -2.87
N VAL A 35 8.07 -7.08 -4.09
CA VAL A 35 7.35 -5.94 -4.65
C VAL A 35 6.80 -6.31 -6.02
N ASP A 36 5.49 -6.14 -6.19
CA ASP A 36 4.87 -6.08 -7.51
C ASP A 36 4.45 -4.63 -7.78
N THR A 37 4.41 -4.27 -9.06
CA THR A 37 4.06 -2.91 -9.47
C THR A 37 2.90 -2.92 -10.45
N ALA A 38 1.95 -2.00 -10.27
CA ALA A 38 0.88 -1.74 -11.20
C ALA A 38 0.97 -0.34 -11.82
N VAL A 39 0.61 -0.23 -13.10
CA VAL A 39 0.61 1.05 -13.84
C VAL A 39 -0.59 1.95 -13.51
N ASP A 40 -1.69 1.35 -13.06
CA ASP A 40 -2.97 2.00 -12.79
C ASP A 40 -3.82 1.13 -11.85
N GLY A 41 -4.98 1.64 -11.45
CA GLY A 41 -5.86 0.94 -10.53
C GLY A 41 -6.52 -0.33 -11.12
N GLU A 42 -6.69 -0.45 -12.43
CA GLU A 42 -7.24 -1.66 -13.06
C GLU A 42 -6.22 -2.80 -13.03
N ASP A 43 -4.97 -2.50 -13.39
CA ASP A 43 -3.84 -3.42 -13.30
C ASP A 43 -3.61 -3.88 -11.85
N ALA A 44 -3.75 -2.96 -10.88
CA ALA A 44 -3.70 -3.28 -9.46
C ALA A 44 -4.80 -4.28 -9.06
N VAL A 45 -6.04 -4.07 -9.51
CA VAL A 45 -7.16 -4.97 -9.23
C VAL A 45 -6.92 -6.37 -9.83
N GLN A 46 -6.39 -6.45 -11.06
CA GLN A 46 -6.05 -7.75 -11.68
C GLN A 46 -4.96 -8.50 -10.91
N LEU A 47 -3.92 -7.77 -10.48
CA LEU A 47 -2.85 -8.32 -9.66
C LEU A 47 -3.37 -8.81 -8.30
N MET A 48 -4.26 -8.06 -7.64
CA MET A 48 -4.89 -8.46 -6.38
C MET A 48 -5.86 -9.63 -6.51
N ALA A 49 -6.44 -9.83 -7.69
CA ALA A 49 -7.26 -11.02 -7.95
C ALA A 49 -6.42 -12.30 -8.06
N SER A 50 -5.16 -12.19 -8.49
CA SER A 50 -4.26 -13.33 -8.74
C SER A 50 -3.21 -13.55 -7.64
N SER A 51 -3.04 -12.61 -6.73
CA SER A 51 -2.01 -12.64 -5.68
C SER A 51 -2.50 -11.98 -4.40
N LYS A 52 -1.97 -12.44 -3.26
CA LYS A 52 -2.17 -11.81 -1.95
C LYS A 52 -1.05 -10.82 -1.66
N TYR A 53 -1.43 -9.69 -1.06
CA TYR A 53 -0.51 -8.63 -0.66
C TYR A 53 -0.67 -8.33 0.82
N ASP A 54 0.43 -7.92 1.43
CA ASP A 54 0.46 -7.54 2.83
C ASP A 54 0.15 -6.05 3.03
N ILE A 55 0.45 -5.26 2.00
CA ILE A 55 0.27 -3.81 1.99
C ILE A 55 0.21 -3.27 0.56
N VAL A 56 -0.55 -2.19 0.37
CA VAL A 56 -0.66 -1.48 -0.92
C VAL A 56 -0.17 -0.05 -0.73
N VAL A 57 0.70 0.40 -1.64
CA VAL A 57 1.13 1.79 -1.77
C VAL A 57 0.62 2.30 -3.11
N THR A 58 -0.25 3.29 -3.12
CA THR A 58 -0.89 3.77 -4.36
C THR A 58 -0.82 5.29 -4.47
N ASP A 59 -0.68 5.81 -5.68
CA ASP A 59 -0.96 7.21 -5.95
C ASP A 59 -2.48 7.47 -5.93
N LEU A 60 -2.87 8.72 -5.70
CA LEU A 60 -4.26 9.15 -5.74
C LEU A 60 -4.71 9.51 -7.15
N LYS A 61 -3.81 10.10 -7.96
CA LYS A 61 -4.15 10.73 -9.22
C LYS A 61 -3.58 9.92 -10.38
N MET A 62 -4.30 8.86 -10.72
CA MET A 62 -3.99 8.02 -11.87
C MET A 62 -5.06 8.18 -12.96
N PRO A 63 -4.72 7.98 -14.24
CA PRO A 63 -5.72 7.87 -15.30
C PRO A 63 -6.59 6.62 -15.08
N GLY A 64 -7.89 6.75 -15.35
CA GLY A 64 -8.84 5.65 -15.18
C GLY A 64 -9.35 5.53 -13.74
N LEU A 65 -9.05 4.41 -13.08
CA LEU A 65 -9.49 4.15 -11.70
C LEU A 65 -8.66 4.99 -10.70
N SER A 66 -9.32 5.89 -9.97
CA SER A 66 -8.70 6.70 -8.94
C SER A 66 -8.16 5.85 -7.79
N GLY A 67 -7.13 6.34 -7.09
CA GLY A 67 -6.63 5.70 -5.88
C GLY A 67 -7.70 5.54 -4.79
N ILE A 68 -8.67 6.45 -4.71
CA ILE A 68 -9.81 6.33 -3.77
C ILE A 68 -10.75 5.20 -4.17
N ASP A 69 -11.03 5.04 -5.47
CA ASP A 69 -11.87 3.94 -5.95
C ASP A 69 -11.17 2.59 -5.77
N LEU A 70 -9.85 2.56 -5.96
CA LEU A 70 -9.02 1.39 -5.65
C LEU A 70 -9.10 1.05 -4.15
N LEU A 71 -8.97 2.04 -3.26
CA LEU A 71 -9.11 1.83 -1.82
C LEU A 71 -10.47 1.22 -1.46
N LYS A 72 -11.57 1.76 -1.99
CA LYS A 72 -12.92 1.23 -1.73
C LYS A 72 -13.01 -0.25 -2.12
N LYS A 73 -12.56 -0.59 -3.33
CA LYS A 73 -12.52 -1.99 -3.80
C LYS A 73 -11.65 -2.88 -2.92
N ILE A 74 -10.49 -2.39 -2.50
CA ILE A 74 -9.61 -3.12 -1.57
C ILE A 74 -10.35 -3.40 -0.27
N LYS A 75 -11.03 -2.41 0.31
CA LYS A 75 -11.73 -2.57 1.58
C LYS A 75 -12.97 -3.45 1.51
N GLU A 76 -13.59 -3.54 0.33
CA GLU A 76 -14.67 -4.52 0.07
C GLU A 76 -14.13 -5.96 0.02
N CYS A 77 -12.91 -6.19 -0.47
CA CYS A 77 -12.30 -7.52 -0.57
C CYS A 77 -11.52 -7.94 0.69
N GLU A 78 -10.67 -7.06 1.22
CA GLU A 78 -9.87 -7.25 2.44
C GLU A 78 -9.85 -5.97 3.27
N HIS A 79 -10.79 -5.86 4.21
CA HIS A 79 -10.92 -4.71 5.10
C HIS A 79 -9.62 -4.37 5.86
N ASN A 80 -8.87 -5.40 6.27
CA ASN A 80 -7.66 -5.26 7.08
C ASN A 80 -6.39 -5.02 6.26
N LEU A 81 -6.46 -4.95 4.93
CA LEU A 81 -5.30 -4.66 4.09
C LEU A 81 -4.93 -3.16 4.26
N PRO A 82 -3.75 -2.82 4.80
CA PRO A 82 -3.33 -1.43 4.88
C PRO A 82 -3.07 -0.87 3.48
N VAL A 83 -3.58 0.34 3.26
CA VAL A 83 -3.38 1.10 2.02
C VAL A 83 -2.74 2.43 2.38
N ILE A 84 -1.60 2.72 1.78
CA ILE A 84 -0.86 3.97 1.95
C ILE A 84 -0.99 4.78 0.66
N PHE A 85 -1.47 6.01 0.76
CA PHE A 85 -1.45 6.94 -0.37
C PHE A 85 -0.11 7.64 -0.47
N LEU A 86 0.43 7.75 -1.68
CA LEU A 86 1.63 8.51 -1.97
C LEU A 86 1.38 9.46 -3.14
N SER A 87 1.06 10.73 -2.87
CA SER A 87 0.66 11.68 -3.93
C SER A 87 1.20 13.08 -3.77
N ALA A 88 1.38 13.79 -4.88
CA ALA A 88 1.64 15.22 -4.89
C ALA A 88 0.38 16.07 -4.62
N TYR A 89 -0.82 15.46 -4.70
CA TYR A 89 -2.11 16.16 -4.65
C TYR A 89 -2.90 15.82 -3.38
N LEU A 90 -2.24 15.88 -2.21
CA LEU A 90 -2.91 15.73 -0.93
C LEU A 90 -3.46 17.07 -0.45
N SER A 91 -4.77 17.26 -0.63
CA SER A 91 -5.51 18.32 0.06
C SER A 91 -6.11 17.78 1.35
N LYS A 92 -6.54 18.68 2.24
CA LYS A 92 -7.24 18.29 3.47
C LYS A 92 -8.45 17.41 3.17
N GLU A 93 -9.27 17.80 2.19
CA GLU A 93 -10.46 17.06 1.78
C GLU A 93 -10.13 15.63 1.33
N VAL A 94 -9.08 15.47 0.52
CA VAL A 94 -8.64 14.15 0.04
C VAL A 94 -8.11 13.27 1.17
N ILE A 95 -7.39 13.86 2.14
CA ILE A 95 -6.92 13.14 3.33
C ILE A 95 -8.12 12.69 4.19
N ASP A 96 -9.09 13.57 4.42
CA ASP A 96 -10.32 13.26 5.16
C ASP A 96 -11.08 12.11 4.47
N ASP A 97 -11.27 12.16 3.14
CA ASP A 97 -11.89 11.08 2.36
C ASP A 97 -11.09 9.76 2.45
N ALA A 98 -9.78 9.82 2.28
CA ALA A 98 -8.91 8.64 2.36
C ALA A 98 -9.02 7.95 3.72
N ILE A 99 -8.97 8.73 4.81
CA ILE A 99 -9.12 8.21 6.18
C ILE A 99 -10.54 7.66 6.38
N HIS A 100 -11.57 8.38 5.90
CA HIS A 100 -12.95 7.94 5.99
C HIS A 100 -13.18 6.57 5.33
N TYR A 101 -12.53 6.32 4.20
CA TYR A 101 -12.57 5.03 3.49
C TYR A 101 -11.55 4.00 4.02
N GLY A 102 -10.83 4.28 5.10
CA GLY A 102 -9.97 3.32 5.79
C GLY A 102 -8.54 3.23 5.25
N ALA A 103 -8.02 4.27 4.60
CA ALA A 103 -6.58 4.37 4.32
C ALA A 103 -5.79 4.33 5.63
N PHE A 104 -4.64 3.67 5.60
CA PHE A 104 -3.75 3.61 6.75
C PHE A 104 -2.97 4.91 6.94
N SER A 105 -2.46 5.48 5.84
CA SER A 105 -1.70 6.72 5.89
C SER A 105 -1.67 7.42 4.52
N CYS A 106 -1.39 8.71 4.52
CA CYS A 106 -1.22 9.53 3.32
C CYS A 106 0.13 10.27 3.39
N VAL A 107 0.95 10.12 2.36
CA VAL A 107 2.29 10.69 2.26
C VAL A 107 2.36 11.60 1.05
N SER A 108 2.82 12.84 1.25
CA SER A 108 3.00 13.79 0.15
C SER A 108 4.30 13.54 -0.60
N LYS A 109 4.27 13.69 -1.94
CA LYS A 109 5.48 13.82 -2.76
C LYS A 109 6.05 15.25 -2.59
N PRO A 110 7.39 15.45 -2.51
CA PRO A 110 8.45 14.44 -2.57
C PRO A 110 8.56 13.62 -1.28
N PHE A 111 8.90 12.34 -1.41
CA PHE A 111 9.03 11.42 -0.29
C PHE A 111 10.47 11.00 -0.02
N GLN A 112 10.72 10.58 1.22
CA GLN A 112 11.96 9.93 1.62
C GLN A 112 11.71 8.44 1.82
N MET A 113 12.62 7.60 1.31
CA MET A 113 12.45 6.15 1.39
C MET A 113 12.36 5.66 2.84
N ASP A 114 13.15 6.20 3.74
CA ASP A 114 13.10 5.86 5.18
C ASP A 114 11.72 6.11 5.80
N ASN A 115 11.04 7.19 5.39
CA ASN A 115 9.68 7.48 5.86
C ASN A 115 8.68 6.44 5.34
N ILE A 116 8.76 6.06 4.06
CA ILE A 116 7.92 5.01 3.47
C ILE A 116 8.13 3.69 4.20
N LEU A 117 9.39 3.30 4.43
CA LEU A 117 9.73 2.08 5.15
C LEU A 117 9.21 2.09 6.58
N HIS A 118 9.26 3.23 7.28
CA HIS A 118 8.70 3.35 8.62
C HIS A 118 7.19 3.15 8.63
N ILE A 119 6.46 3.84 7.75
CA ILE A 119 4.99 3.73 7.66
C ILE A 119 4.58 2.30 7.29
N ILE A 120 5.32 1.64 6.39
CA ILE A 120 5.06 0.24 6.03
C ILE A 120 5.24 -0.68 7.24
N ARG A 121 6.30 -0.49 8.04
CA ARG A 121 6.49 -1.27 9.27
C ARG A 121 5.33 -1.08 10.24
N ASP A 122 4.96 0.17 10.52
CA ASP A 122 3.86 0.50 11.43
C ASP A 122 2.54 -0.12 10.94
N ALA A 123 2.28 -0.09 9.63
CA ALA A 123 1.11 -0.70 9.01
C ALA A 123 1.05 -2.23 9.16
N LEU A 124 2.19 -2.89 8.99
CA LEU A 124 2.31 -4.34 9.13
C LEU A 124 2.20 -4.78 10.61
N GLU A 125 2.76 -3.99 11.52
CA GLU A 125 2.59 -4.20 12.97
C GLU A 125 1.13 -4.04 13.38
N PHE A 126 0.47 -2.97 12.93
CA PHE A 126 -0.96 -2.75 13.17
C PHE A 126 -1.81 -3.91 12.67
N ARG A 127 -1.55 -4.40 11.45
CA ARG A 127 -2.22 -5.58 10.89
C ARG A 127 -1.97 -6.86 11.70
N SER A 128 -0.75 -7.04 12.21
CA SER A 128 -0.37 -8.21 13.02
C SER A 128 -1.02 -8.20 14.41
N HIS A 129 -1.18 -7.01 15.00
CA HIS A 129 -1.89 -6.83 16.28
C HIS A 129 -3.42 -6.91 16.14
N GLN A 130 -3.95 -6.76 14.91
CA GLN A 130 -5.34 -7.03 14.58
C GLN A 130 -5.59 -8.47 14.06
N GLY A 131 -4.81 -9.45 14.53
CA GLY A 131 -5.15 -10.87 14.40
C GLY A 131 -6.57 -11.16 14.91
N PRO A 132 -7.24 -12.21 14.40
CA PRO A 132 -8.68 -12.42 14.56
C PRO A 132 -9.01 -12.35 16.04
N CYS A 133 -9.99 -11.53 16.42
CA CYS A 133 -10.48 -11.36 17.79
C CYS A 133 -10.26 -12.64 18.61
N ALA A 134 -9.17 -12.68 19.37
CA ALA A 134 -8.92 -13.72 20.34
C ALA A 134 -9.62 -13.26 21.62
N ASN A 135 -10.84 -13.76 21.79
CA ASN A 135 -11.58 -13.92 23.04
C ASN A 135 -11.70 -12.72 23.99
N GLY A 136 -12.93 -12.23 24.11
CA GLY A 136 -13.45 -11.51 25.27
C GLY A 136 -14.95 -11.64 25.30
#